data_AF-A0AAU0H4C1-F1
#
_entry.id   AF-A0AAU0H4C1-F1
#
_cell.length_a   1.000
_cell.length_b   1.000
_cell.length_c   1.000
_cell.angle_alpha   90.00
_cell.angle_beta   90.00
_cell.angle_gamma   90.00
#
_symmetry.space_group_name_H-M   'P 1'
#
loop_
_entity.id
_entity.type
_entity.pdbx_description
1 polymer ?
#
loop_
_entity_poly.entity_id
_entity_poly.type
_entity_poly.pdbx_seq_one_letter_code
_entity_poly.pdbx_strand_id
1 'polypeptide(L)'
;MLYHILGTVSAVAFLLTWYGLAKQILNIEALRKSHQSATQSLSVNQFTSSFFAFYANFIFGIAIEPLSHYLVWTRFGALLLILAILYQIWRDRRSISTSFVVSLCAGALVIGLGSIGFRPYPNLAKIGANSLMLVVTVLLVQGTLHQIMVLRRSRVIGALSPALFRSILIKDVTTLAFAFTMPFTVAWPLILLNGASVITRGGLLIQMGKIKNNGPEK
;
A
#
# COMPACT_ATOMS: atom_id res chain seq x y z
N MET A 1 -11.66 -22.71 -11.02
CA MET A 1 -10.73 -22.17 -12.06
C MET A 1 -10.61 -20.64 -12.01
N LEU A 2 -11.71 -19.89 -12.08
CA LEU A 2 -11.70 -18.41 -12.06
C LEU A 2 -10.96 -17.80 -10.85
N TYR A 3 -11.15 -18.38 -9.66
CA TYR A 3 -10.43 -18.01 -8.43
C TYR A 3 -8.90 -18.04 -8.60
N HIS A 4 -8.35 -19.11 -9.17
CA HIS A 4 -6.90 -19.24 -9.37
C HIS A 4 -6.38 -18.32 -10.45
N ILE A 5 -7.15 -18.08 -11.52
CA ILE A 5 -6.78 -17.15 -12.59
C ILE A 5 -6.72 -15.73 -12.02
N LEU A 6 -7.79 -15.25 -11.39
CA LEU A 6 -7.84 -13.88 -10.85
C LEU A 6 -6.91 -13.70 -9.65
N GLY A 7 -6.70 -14.76 -8.84
CA GLY A 7 -5.68 -14.79 -7.80
C GLY A 7 -4.26 -14.65 -8.36
N THR A 8 -3.95 -15.35 -9.46
CA THR A 8 -2.65 -15.25 -10.14
C THR A 8 -2.47 -13.89 -10.79
N VAL A 9 -3.50 -13.35 -11.45
CA VAL A 9 -3.47 -11.99 -12.04
C VAL A 9 -3.21 -10.95 -10.95
N SER A 10 -3.91 -11.05 -9.81
CA SER A 10 -3.68 -10.17 -8.66
C SER A 10 -2.25 -10.31 -8.12
N ALA A 11 -1.73 -11.53 -8.02
CA ALA A 11 -0.37 -11.78 -7.57
C ALA A 11 0.67 -11.17 -8.53
N VAL A 12 0.52 -11.36 -9.84
CA VAL A 12 1.41 -10.78 -10.86
C VAL A 12 1.34 -9.26 -10.85
N ALA A 13 0.15 -8.66 -10.74
CA ALA A 13 0.00 -7.21 -10.60
C ALA A 13 0.72 -6.70 -9.34
N PHE A 14 0.71 -7.46 -8.26
CA PHE A 14 1.42 -7.14 -7.03
C PHE A 14 2.96 -7.28 -7.18
N LEU A 15 3.45 -8.21 -7.99
CA LEU A 15 4.87 -8.32 -8.33
C LEU A 15 5.36 -7.12 -9.15
N LEU A 16 4.51 -6.51 -9.97
CA LEU A 16 4.84 -5.23 -10.62
C LEU A 16 5.04 -4.11 -9.57
N THR A 17 4.27 -4.15 -8.48
CA THR A 17 4.49 -3.23 -7.34
C THR A 17 5.82 -3.51 -6.66
N TRP A 18 6.25 -4.77 -6.53
CA TRP A 18 7.59 -5.09 -6.02
C TRP A 18 8.68 -4.50 -6.89
N TYR A 19 8.56 -4.66 -8.21
CA TYR A 19 9.51 -4.08 -9.14
C TYR A 19 9.61 -2.55 -8.97
N GLY A 20 8.47 -1.86 -8.84
CA GLY A 20 8.43 -0.42 -8.56
C GLY A 20 9.14 -0.04 -7.25
N LEU A 21 8.90 -0.78 -6.17
CA LEU A 21 9.52 -0.55 -4.86
C LEU A 21 11.03 -0.86 -4.87
N ALA A 22 11.44 -1.95 -5.53
CA ALA A 22 12.84 -2.33 -5.67
C ALA A 22 13.61 -1.28 -6.50
N LYS A 23 13.02 -0.80 -7.61
CA LYS A 23 13.59 0.30 -8.39
C LYS A 23 13.71 1.58 -7.57
N GLN A 24 12.74 1.85 -6.69
CA GLN A 24 12.80 2.99 -5.78
C GLN A 24 13.99 2.90 -4.83
N ILE A 25 14.26 1.71 -4.27
CA ILE A 25 15.44 1.46 -3.42
C ILE A 25 16.74 1.69 -4.21
N LEU A 26 16.84 1.14 -5.42
CA LEU A 26 18.03 1.29 -6.26
C LEU A 26 18.28 2.76 -6.63
N ASN A 27 17.22 3.51 -6.92
CA ASN A 27 17.32 4.95 -7.21
C ASN A 27 17.80 5.76 -5.99
N ILE A 28 17.33 5.43 -4.79
CA ILE A 28 17.82 6.08 -3.55
C ILE A 28 19.32 5.84 -3.40
N GLU A 29 19.77 4.60 -3.58
CA GLU A 29 21.18 4.23 -3.45
C GLU A 29 22.04 4.92 -4.52
N ALA A 30 21.55 5.01 -5.77
CA ALA A 30 22.25 5.71 -6.86
C ALA A 30 22.39 7.21 -6.59
N LEU A 31 21.32 7.87 -6.13
CA LEU A 31 21.35 9.30 -5.76
C LEU A 31 22.23 9.58 -4.53
N ARG A 32 22.33 8.62 -3.61
CA ARG A 32 23.24 8.70 -2.47
C ARG A 32 24.69 8.66 -2.93
N LYS A 33 25.04 7.78 -3.86
CA LYS A 33 26.39 7.72 -4.44
C LYS A 33 26.78 9.03 -5.13
N SER A 34 25.83 9.74 -5.75
CA SER A 34 26.06 11.04 -6.36
C SER A 34 26.01 12.24 -5.39
N HIS A 35 26.01 12.00 -4.06
CA HIS A 35 26.00 13.03 -3.00
C HIS A 35 24.78 13.98 -3.06
N GLN A 36 23.69 13.57 -3.73
CA GLN A 36 22.45 14.32 -3.78
C GLN A 36 21.49 13.90 -2.67
N SER A 37 20.50 14.74 -2.37
CA SER A 37 19.48 14.51 -1.34
C SER A 37 18.46 13.43 -1.75
N ALA A 38 18.91 12.17 -1.76
CA ALA A 38 18.19 11.01 -2.30
C ALA A 38 16.79 10.79 -1.71
N THR A 39 16.59 11.14 -0.44
CA THR A 39 15.34 10.85 0.29
C THR A 39 14.55 12.08 0.68
N GLN A 40 14.99 13.30 0.39
CA GLN A 40 14.27 14.53 0.81
C GLN A 40 12.93 14.73 0.08
N SER A 41 12.83 14.28 -1.17
CA SER A 41 11.58 14.33 -1.94
C SER A 41 10.60 13.21 -1.56
N LEU A 42 11.05 12.13 -0.89
CA LEU A 42 10.18 10.99 -0.59
C LEU A 42 9.21 11.28 0.54
N SER A 43 7.95 10.91 0.33
CA SER A 43 6.89 11.10 1.33
C SER A 43 6.83 9.92 2.30
N VAL A 44 7.27 10.12 3.53
CA VAL A 44 7.17 9.15 4.63
C VAL A 44 5.71 8.70 4.78
N ASN A 45 4.77 9.66 4.85
CA ASN A 45 3.35 9.39 5.03
C ASN A 45 2.76 8.52 3.91
N GLN A 46 3.22 8.70 2.67
CA GLN A 46 2.75 7.90 1.53
C GLN A 46 3.22 6.44 1.64
N PHE A 47 4.49 6.22 1.99
CA PHE A 47 5.02 4.87 2.22
C PHE A 47 4.37 4.21 3.44
N THR A 48 4.17 4.95 4.54
CA THR A 48 3.48 4.44 5.74
C THR A 48 2.02 4.06 5.46
N SER A 49 1.27 4.90 4.74
CA SER A 49 -0.10 4.58 4.34
C SER A 49 -0.15 3.35 3.44
N SER A 50 0.78 3.23 2.50
CA SER A 50 0.89 2.05 1.62
C SER A 50 1.26 0.79 2.41
N PHE A 51 2.15 0.92 3.40
CA PHE A 51 2.51 -0.17 4.32
C PHE A 51 1.27 -0.69 5.04
N PHE A 52 0.49 0.17 5.71
CA PHE A 52 -0.69 -0.27 6.45
C PHE A 52 -1.78 -0.85 5.53
N ALA A 53 -1.94 -0.32 4.31
CA ALA A 53 -2.84 -0.90 3.32
C ALA A 53 -2.42 -2.34 2.96
N PHE A 54 -1.14 -2.58 2.68
CA PHE A 54 -0.64 -3.91 2.37
C PHE A 54 -0.68 -4.84 3.59
N TYR A 55 -0.42 -4.30 4.78
CA TYR A 55 -0.47 -5.01 6.05
C TYR A 55 -1.89 -5.50 6.37
N ALA A 56 -2.90 -4.65 6.24
CA ALA A 56 -4.30 -5.05 6.44
C ALA A 56 -4.70 -6.19 5.51
N ASN A 57 -4.31 -6.12 4.22
CA ASN A 57 -4.58 -7.22 3.31
C ASN A 57 -3.76 -8.49 3.61
N PHE A 58 -2.54 -8.35 4.16
CA PHE A 58 -1.69 -9.48 4.57
C PHE A 58 -2.32 -10.23 5.75
N ILE A 59 -2.72 -9.51 6.80
CA ILE A 59 -3.44 -10.08 7.95
C ILE A 59 -4.76 -10.72 7.51
N PHE A 60 -5.50 -10.06 6.61
CA PHE A 60 -6.70 -10.64 6.02
C PHE A 60 -6.41 -11.96 5.29
N GLY A 61 -5.35 -12.01 4.48
CA GLY A 61 -4.93 -13.23 3.79
C GLY A 61 -4.57 -14.40 4.71
N ILE A 62 -4.07 -14.11 5.92
CA ILE A 62 -3.79 -15.09 6.98
C ILE A 62 -5.09 -15.56 7.65
N ALA A 63 -6.03 -14.64 7.86
CA ALA A 63 -7.27 -14.88 8.61
C ALA A 63 -8.35 -15.63 7.81
N ILE A 64 -8.32 -15.59 6.48
CA ILE A 64 -9.25 -16.34 5.65
C ILE A 64 -8.88 -17.83 5.55
N GLU A 65 -9.90 -18.67 5.50
CA GLU A 65 -9.77 -20.12 5.32
C GLU A 65 -10.32 -20.53 3.95
N PRO A 66 -9.53 -21.26 3.12
CA PRO A 66 -8.13 -21.61 3.31
C PRO A 66 -7.19 -20.41 3.15
N LEU A 67 -5.96 -20.53 3.68
CA LEU A 67 -4.94 -19.47 3.61
C LEU A 67 -4.71 -19.06 2.15
N SER A 68 -4.89 -17.77 1.87
CA SER A 68 -4.73 -17.26 0.51
C SER A 68 -3.27 -16.92 0.24
N HIS A 69 -2.55 -17.90 -0.30
CA HIS A 69 -1.14 -17.79 -0.65
C HIS A 69 -0.88 -16.63 -1.63
N TYR A 70 -1.82 -16.34 -2.52
CA TYR A 70 -1.77 -15.21 -3.45
C TYR A 70 -1.77 -13.86 -2.73
N LEU A 71 -2.45 -13.75 -1.59
CA LEU A 71 -2.48 -12.52 -0.79
C LEU A 71 -1.26 -12.42 0.12
N VAL A 72 -1.00 -13.48 0.90
CA VAL A 72 -0.03 -13.45 2.00
C VAL A 72 1.39 -13.19 1.50
N TRP A 73 1.91 -14.03 0.60
CA TRP A 73 3.32 -13.97 0.20
C TRP A 73 3.66 -12.73 -0.62
N THR A 74 2.77 -12.36 -1.54
CA THR A 74 2.95 -11.16 -2.36
C THR A 74 2.97 -9.91 -1.50
N ARG A 75 2.10 -9.82 -0.50
CA ARG A 75 2.04 -8.66 0.40
C ARG A 75 3.19 -8.63 1.38
N PHE A 76 3.60 -9.79 1.89
CA PHE A 76 4.74 -9.88 2.80
C PHE A 76 6.01 -9.29 2.19
N GLY A 77 6.38 -9.68 0.97
CA GLY A 77 7.60 -9.11 0.37
C GLY A 77 7.48 -7.62 0.03
N ALA A 78 6.30 -7.09 -0.33
CA ALA A 78 6.15 -5.64 -0.48
C ALA A 78 6.26 -4.90 0.86
N LEU A 79 5.77 -5.49 1.96
CA LEU A 79 5.96 -4.92 3.30
C LEU A 79 7.44 -4.81 3.66
N LEU A 80 8.23 -5.84 3.35
CA LEU A 80 9.69 -5.80 3.51
C LEU A 80 10.34 -4.70 2.67
N LEU A 81 9.95 -4.58 1.39
CA LEU A 81 10.48 -3.54 0.50
C LEU A 81 10.12 -2.13 0.99
N ILE A 82 8.89 -1.90 1.43
CA ILE A 82 8.48 -0.60 2.00
C ILE A 82 9.22 -0.32 3.29
N LEU A 83 9.38 -1.32 4.18
CA LEU A 83 10.13 -1.16 5.41
C LEU A 83 11.59 -0.80 5.13
N ALA A 84 12.20 -1.42 4.10
CA ALA A 84 13.55 -1.08 3.66
C ALA A 84 13.64 0.38 3.14
N ILE A 85 12.64 0.86 2.39
CA ILE A 85 12.56 2.27 1.97
C ILE A 85 12.43 3.20 3.17
N LEU A 86 11.51 2.91 4.10
CA LEU A 86 11.30 3.71 5.31
C LEU A 86 12.57 3.76 6.18
N TYR A 87 13.26 2.63 6.31
CA TYR A 87 14.55 2.53 7.00
C TYR A 87 15.61 3.42 6.33
N GLN A 88 15.70 3.43 5.01
CA GLN A 88 16.63 4.31 4.29
C GLN A 88 16.28 5.80 4.50
N ILE A 89 14.99 6.16 4.50
CA ILE A 89 14.56 7.52 4.80
C ILE A 89 14.92 7.92 6.24
N TRP A 90 14.72 7.04 7.20
CA TRP A 90 15.13 7.27 8.58
C TRP A 90 16.65 7.43 8.71
N ARG A 91 17.43 6.55 8.06
CA ARG A 91 18.90 6.62 8.08
C ARG A 91 19.42 7.97 7.56
N ASP A 92 18.80 8.51 6.52
CA ASP A 92 19.21 9.79 5.91
C ASP A 92 18.71 11.01 6.69
N ARG A 93 17.46 11.00 7.19
CA ARG A 93 16.87 12.17 7.88
C ARG A 93 17.16 12.21 9.38
N ARG A 94 17.45 11.06 10.00
CA ARG A 94 17.62 10.83 11.45
C ARG A 94 16.64 11.60 12.34
N SER A 95 15.37 11.71 11.92
CA SER A 95 14.36 12.38 12.71
C SER A 95 13.64 11.41 13.66
N ILE A 96 13.20 11.92 14.80
CA ILE A 96 12.43 11.14 15.79
C ILE A 96 11.13 10.61 15.16
N SER A 97 10.48 11.42 14.32
CA SER A 97 9.26 11.03 13.61
C SER A 97 9.50 9.86 12.66
N THR A 98 10.57 9.88 11.85
CA THR A 98 10.86 8.76 10.94
C THR A 98 11.29 7.51 11.70
N SER A 99 11.99 7.67 12.84
CA SER A 99 12.36 6.56 13.73
C SER A 99 11.14 5.85 14.29
N PHE A 100 10.17 6.63 14.78
CA PHE A 100 8.92 6.10 15.32
C PHE A 100 8.14 5.34 14.25
N VAL A 101 8.01 5.91 13.05
CA VAL A 101 7.32 5.28 11.92
C VAL A 101 7.98 3.95 11.53
N VAL A 102 9.31 3.90 11.40
CA VAL A 102 10.03 2.66 11.07
C VAL A 102 9.83 1.61 12.17
N SER A 103 9.94 2.00 13.43
CA SER A 103 9.77 1.09 14.57
C SER A 103 8.35 0.53 14.64
N LEU A 104 7.35 1.38 14.39
CA LEU A 104 5.95 0.99 14.33
C LEU A 104 5.69 -0.01 13.19
N CYS A 105 6.20 0.26 11.99
CA CYS A 105 6.07 -0.65 10.86
C CYS A 105 6.80 -1.98 11.08
N ALA A 106 8.00 -1.95 11.66
CA ALA A 106 8.75 -3.15 12.01
C ALA A 106 8.00 -3.99 13.05
N GLY A 107 7.51 -3.36 14.12
CA GLY A 107 6.69 -4.03 15.15
C GLY A 107 5.42 -4.64 14.58
N ALA A 108 4.71 -3.90 13.71
CA ALA A 108 3.54 -4.43 13.01
C ALA A 108 3.86 -5.66 12.15
N LEU A 109 5.00 -5.66 11.43
CA LEU A 109 5.43 -6.81 10.64
C LEU A 109 5.67 -8.06 11.52
N VAL A 110 6.32 -7.89 12.67
CA VAL A 110 6.55 -8.99 13.63
C VAL A 110 5.24 -9.51 14.18
N ILE A 111 4.33 -8.62 14.58
CA ILE A 111 2.98 -8.99 15.05
C ILE A 111 2.22 -9.77 13.96
N GLY A 112 2.31 -9.34 12.70
CA GLY A 112 1.66 -10.02 11.59
C GLY A 112 2.25 -11.38 11.24
N LEU A 113 3.54 -11.60 11.45
CA LEU A 113 4.12 -12.95 11.36
C LEU A 113 3.62 -13.84 12.51
N GLY A 114 3.57 -13.28 13.72
CA GLY A 114 3.01 -13.95 14.89
C GLY A 114 1.52 -14.29 14.77
N SER A 115 0.75 -13.52 13.99
CA SER A 115 -0.69 -13.76 13.81
C SER A 115 -1.02 -15.09 13.12
N ILE A 116 -0.05 -15.71 12.43
CA ILE A 116 -0.19 -17.06 11.87
C ILE A 116 -0.47 -18.09 12.98
N GLY A 117 0.07 -17.88 14.19
CA GLY A 117 -0.17 -18.74 15.35
C GLY A 117 -1.61 -18.67 15.89
N PHE A 118 -2.38 -17.64 15.54
CA PHE A 118 -3.78 -17.49 15.96
C PHE A 118 -4.79 -18.13 14.99
N ARG A 119 -4.32 -18.78 13.92
CA ARG A 119 -5.17 -19.52 12.98
C ARG A 119 -6.06 -20.60 13.62
N PRO A 120 -5.64 -21.31 14.70
CA PRO A 120 -6.52 -22.24 15.41
C PRO A 120 -7.77 -21.58 16.04
N TYR A 121 -7.78 -20.25 16.17
CA TYR A 121 -8.90 -19.46 16.69
C TYR A 121 -9.51 -18.58 15.57
N PRO A 122 -10.24 -19.18 14.60
CA PRO A 122 -10.65 -18.49 13.37
C PRO A 122 -11.55 -17.28 13.61
N ASN A 123 -12.40 -17.31 14.65
CA ASN A 123 -13.28 -16.18 14.97
C ASN A 123 -12.50 -14.95 15.43
N LEU A 124 -11.48 -15.13 16.28
CA LEU A 124 -10.62 -14.03 16.74
C LEU A 124 -9.79 -13.47 15.59
N ALA A 125 -9.23 -14.34 14.75
CA ALA A 125 -8.45 -13.94 13.58
C ALA A 125 -9.30 -13.12 12.59
N LYS A 126 -10.54 -13.57 12.31
CA LYS A 126 -11.48 -12.86 11.42
C LYS A 126 -11.90 -11.50 11.98
N ILE A 127 -12.24 -11.42 13.27
CA ILE A 127 -12.60 -10.15 13.91
C ILE A 127 -11.42 -9.17 13.85
N GLY A 128 -10.23 -9.61 14.25
CA GLY A 128 -9.02 -8.78 14.21
C GLY A 128 -8.68 -8.29 12.81
N ALA A 129 -8.74 -9.17 11.81
CA ALA A 129 -8.51 -8.80 10.41
C ALA A 129 -9.56 -7.80 9.91
N ASN A 130 -10.85 -8.06 10.13
CA ASN A 130 -11.93 -7.19 9.67
C ASN A 130 -11.85 -5.79 10.29
N SER A 131 -11.63 -5.72 11.61
CA SER A 131 -11.44 -4.45 12.32
C SER A 131 -10.23 -3.69 11.78
N LEU A 132 -9.11 -4.36 11.55
CA LEU A 132 -7.92 -3.74 10.96
C LEU A 132 -8.19 -3.23 9.54
N MET A 133 -8.90 -3.98 8.71
CA MET A 133 -9.28 -3.56 7.35
C MET A 133 -10.13 -2.29 7.38
N LEU A 134 -11.10 -2.20 8.30
CA LEU A 134 -11.94 -1.01 8.46
C LEU A 134 -11.12 0.22 8.88
N VAL A 135 -10.29 0.08 9.92
CA VAL A 135 -9.44 1.18 10.41
C VAL A 135 -8.52 1.68 9.31
N VAL A 136 -7.84 0.77 8.62
CA VAL A 136 -6.93 1.13 7.53
C VAL A 136 -7.67 1.73 6.33
N THR A 137 -8.90 1.30 6.05
CA THR A 137 -9.74 1.93 5.02
C THR A 137 -10.01 3.39 5.34
N VAL A 138 -10.41 3.68 6.58
CA VAL A 138 -10.65 5.07 7.02
C VAL A 138 -9.38 5.90 6.91
N LEU A 139 -8.24 5.37 7.37
CA LEU A 139 -6.94 6.06 7.26
C LEU A 139 -6.53 6.32 5.80
N LEU A 140 -6.77 5.36 4.90
CA LEU A 140 -6.46 5.51 3.48
C LEU A 140 -7.34 6.59 2.83
N VAL A 141 -8.64 6.56 3.10
CA VAL A 141 -9.60 7.56 2.59
C VAL A 141 -9.24 8.94 3.13
N GLN A 142 -9.03 9.08 4.44
CA GLN A 142 -8.66 10.34 5.08
C GLN A 142 -7.34 10.89 4.53
N GLY A 143 -6.30 10.05 4.40
CA GLY A 143 -5.02 10.45 3.83
C GLY A 143 -5.11 10.88 2.36
N THR A 144 -5.90 10.18 1.55
CA THR A 144 -6.07 10.50 0.13
C THR A 144 -6.90 11.77 -0.07
N LEU A 145 -7.97 11.97 0.71
CA LEU A 145 -8.77 13.19 0.69
C LEU A 145 -7.95 14.42 1.12
N HIS A 146 -7.12 14.28 2.14
CA HIS A 146 -6.21 15.33 2.55
C HIS A 146 -5.22 15.69 1.42
N GLN A 147 -4.65 14.68 0.75
CA GLN A 147 -3.78 14.91 -0.42
C GLN A 147 -4.51 15.61 -1.57
N ILE A 148 -5.75 15.23 -1.86
CA ILE A 148 -6.60 15.91 -2.86
C ILE A 148 -6.78 17.38 -2.49
N MET A 149 -7.10 17.67 -1.23
CA MET A 149 -7.30 19.05 -0.76
C MET A 149 -6.02 19.88 -0.91
N VAL A 150 -4.88 19.33 -0.49
CA VAL A 150 -3.57 19.99 -0.62
C VAL A 150 -3.24 20.25 -2.08
N LEU A 151 -3.42 19.25 -2.96
CA LEU A 151 -3.14 19.38 -4.39
C LEU A 151 -4.00 20.47 -5.05
N ARG A 152 -5.28 20.57 -4.69
CA ARG A 152 -6.18 21.63 -5.19
C ARG A 152 -5.74 23.02 -4.74
N ARG A 153 -5.23 23.15 -3.50
CA ARG A 153 -4.76 24.44 -2.95
C ARG A 153 -3.41 24.85 -3.51
N SER A 154 -2.47 23.92 -3.66
CA SER A 154 -1.10 24.24 -4.09
C SER A 154 -0.94 24.33 -5.61
N ARG A 155 -1.80 23.66 -6.41
CA ARG A 155 -1.64 23.47 -7.87
C ARG A 155 -0.29 22.89 -8.32
N VAL A 156 0.58 22.54 -7.38
CA VAL A 156 1.85 21.87 -7.65
C VAL A 156 1.62 20.39 -7.41
N ILE A 157 1.78 19.60 -8.47
CA ILE A 157 1.99 18.17 -8.37
C ILE A 157 3.36 18.03 -7.69
N GLY A 158 3.38 17.98 -6.34
CA GLY A 158 4.62 17.84 -5.58
C GLY A 158 5.31 16.50 -5.88
N ALA A 159 6.09 15.96 -4.94
CA ALA A 159 6.77 14.67 -5.10
C ALA A 159 5.86 13.42 -5.22
N LEU A 160 4.57 13.60 -5.52
CA LEU A 160 3.60 12.55 -5.77
C LEU A 160 3.86 11.95 -7.16
N SER A 161 4.44 10.75 -7.22
CA SER A 161 4.68 10.05 -8.49
C SER A 161 3.38 9.47 -9.06
N PRO A 162 2.87 9.96 -10.21
CA PRO A 162 1.64 9.43 -10.81
C PRO A 162 1.75 7.95 -11.17
N ALA A 163 2.97 7.50 -11.48
CA ALA A 163 3.28 6.10 -11.77
C ALA A 163 3.01 5.17 -10.58
N LEU A 164 3.28 5.62 -9.35
CA LEU A 164 3.01 4.82 -8.14
C LEU A 164 1.51 4.67 -7.91
N PHE A 165 0.73 5.75 -8.04
CA PHE A 165 -0.72 5.67 -7.95
C PHE A 165 -1.33 4.77 -9.03
N ARG A 166 -0.82 4.84 -10.27
CA ARG A 166 -1.26 3.96 -11.35
C ARG A 166 -0.98 2.49 -11.05
N SER A 167 0.21 2.16 -10.54
CA SER A 167 0.57 0.79 -10.14
C SER A 167 -0.33 0.30 -9.01
N ILE A 168 -0.59 1.13 -8.01
CA ILE A 168 -1.48 0.78 -6.90
C ILE A 168 -2.91 0.56 -7.39
N LEU A 169 -3.42 1.40 -8.29
CA LEU A 169 -4.76 1.22 -8.86
C LEU A 169 -4.90 -0.07 -9.65
N ILE A 170 -3.92 -0.42 -10.49
CA ILE A 170 -3.91 -1.71 -11.20
C ILE A 170 -3.97 -2.86 -10.20
N LYS A 171 -3.18 -2.78 -9.12
CA LYS A 171 -3.17 -3.77 -8.04
C LYS A 171 -4.50 -3.83 -7.28
N ASP A 172 -5.12 -2.69 -7.00
CA ASP A 172 -6.39 -2.63 -6.25
C ASP A 172 -7.55 -3.16 -7.10
N VAL A 173 -7.62 -2.81 -8.39
CA VAL A 173 -8.64 -3.33 -9.33
C VAL A 173 -8.49 -4.84 -9.50
N THR A 174 -7.28 -5.35 -9.69
CA THR A 174 -7.06 -6.81 -9.80
C THR A 174 -7.36 -7.55 -8.50
N THR A 175 -7.06 -6.95 -7.35
CA THR A 175 -7.44 -7.50 -6.04
C THR A 175 -8.96 -7.46 -5.82
N LEU A 176 -9.64 -6.42 -6.29
CA LEU A 176 -11.10 -6.31 -6.24
C LEU A 176 -11.76 -7.41 -7.10
N ALA A 177 -11.25 -7.61 -8.32
CA ALA A 177 -11.70 -8.69 -9.21
C ALA A 177 -11.52 -10.06 -8.54
N PHE A 178 -10.37 -10.30 -7.89
CA PHE A 178 -10.14 -11.50 -7.11
C PHE A 178 -11.10 -11.62 -5.91
N ALA A 179 -11.36 -10.54 -5.18
CA ALA A 179 -12.27 -10.54 -4.04
C ALA A 179 -13.70 -10.94 -4.44
N PHE A 180 -14.16 -10.53 -5.63
CA PHE A 180 -15.46 -10.94 -6.16
C PHE A 180 -15.56 -12.44 -6.52
N THR A 181 -14.44 -13.16 -6.57
CA THR A 181 -14.46 -14.63 -6.73
C THR A 181 -14.68 -15.38 -5.41
N MET A 182 -14.63 -14.69 -4.27
CA MET A 182 -14.85 -15.25 -2.94
C MET A 182 -16.29 -14.96 -2.47
N PRO A 183 -16.86 -15.78 -1.55
CA PRO A 183 -18.14 -15.48 -0.93
C PRO A 183 -18.13 -14.10 -0.25
N PHE A 184 -19.19 -13.31 -0.46
CA PHE A 184 -19.28 -11.95 0.07
C PHE A 184 -19.15 -11.88 1.60
N THR A 185 -19.66 -12.89 2.31
CA THR A 185 -19.56 -13.02 3.77
C THR A 185 -18.11 -12.99 4.29
N VAL A 186 -17.15 -13.39 3.44
CA VAL A 186 -15.71 -13.36 3.74
C VAL A 186 -15.05 -12.15 3.09
N ALA A 187 -15.40 -11.85 1.84
CA ALA A 187 -14.68 -10.89 1.00
C ALA A 187 -15.03 -9.41 1.24
N TRP A 188 -16.14 -9.11 1.89
CA TRP A 188 -16.63 -7.73 2.05
C TRP A 188 -15.58 -6.73 2.60
N PRO A 189 -14.69 -7.05 3.56
CA PRO A 189 -13.70 -6.09 4.05
C PRO A 189 -12.62 -5.83 3.00
N LEU A 190 -12.25 -6.88 2.24
CA LEU A 190 -11.31 -6.79 1.13
C LEU A 190 -11.86 -5.94 -0.01
N ILE A 191 -13.14 -6.14 -0.35
CA ILE A 191 -13.86 -5.33 -1.35
C ILE A 191 -13.90 -3.88 -0.90
N LEU A 192 -14.23 -3.62 0.38
CA LEU A 192 -14.35 -2.27 0.92
C LEU A 192 -13.01 -1.52 0.86
N LEU A 193 -11.90 -2.11 1.34
CA LEU A 193 -10.60 -1.46 1.34
C LEU A 193 -10.10 -1.17 -0.08
N ASN A 194 -10.12 -2.18 -0.96
CA ASN A 194 -9.61 -2.01 -2.32
C ASN A 194 -10.56 -1.13 -3.16
N GLY A 195 -11.87 -1.23 -2.96
CA GLY A 195 -12.85 -0.37 -3.62
C GLY A 195 -12.72 1.09 -3.21
N ALA A 196 -12.60 1.37 -1.91
CA ALA A 196 -12.34 2.72 -1.41
C ALA A 196 -11.02 3.28 -1.97
N SER A 197 -9.98 2.46 -2.05
CA SER A 197 -8.70 2.85 -2.66
C SER A 197 -8.86 3.18 -4.15
N VAL A 198 -9.58 2.36 -4.93
CA VAL A 198 -9.85 2.62 -6.36
C VAL A 198 -10.57 3.95 -6.56
N ILE A 199 -11.63 4.21 -5.77
CA ILE A 199 -12.43 5.44 -5.88
C ILE A 199 -11.57 6.65 -5.51
N THR A 200 -10.95 6.64 -4.33
CA THR A 200 -10.24 7.81 -3.80
C THR A 200 -8.94 8.09 -4.57
N ARG A 201 -8.09 7.09 -4.80
CA ARG A 201 -6.82 7.26 -5.53
C ARG A 201 -7.04 7.45 -7.02
N GLY A 202 -8.09 6.85 -7.59
CA GLY A 202 -8.52 7.10 -8.96
C GLY A 202 -8.92 8.56 -9.15
N GLY A 203 -9.72 9.09 -8.23
CA GLY A 203 -10.10 10.51 -8.20
C GLY A 203 -8.89 11.45 -8.08
N LEU A 204 -7.90 11.10 -7.24
CA LEU A 204 -6.65 11.86 -7.14
C LEU A 204 -5.86 11.85 -8.45
N LEU A 205 -5.71 10.69 -9.10
CA LEU A 205 -4.96 10.55 -10.35
C LEU A 205 -5.60 11.38 -11.48
N ILE A 206 -6.94 11.35 -11.59
CA ILE A 206 -7.67 12.19 -12.56
C ILE A 206 -7.41 13.68 -12.31
N GLN A 207 -7.39 14.13 -11.05
CA GLN A 207 -7.09 15.52 -10.72
C GLN A 207 -5.64 15.91 -11.06
N MET A 208 -4.68 15.03 -10.80
CA MET A 208 -3.29 15.23 -11.21
C MET A 208 -3.17 15.37 -12.74
N GLY A 209 -3.90 14.55 -13.50
CA GLY A 209 -3.96 14.63 -14.97
C GLY A 209 -4.54 15.97 -15.47
N LYS A 210 -5.65 16.44 -14.87
CA LYS A 210 -6.24 17.75 -15.21
C LYS A 210 -5.28 18.91 -14.93
N ILE A 211 -4.55 18.88 -13.82
CA ILE A 211 -3.57 19.93 -13.49
C ILE A 211 -2.39 19.89 -14.46
N LYS A 212 -1.94 18.70 -14.88
CA LYS A 212 -0.86 18.56 -15.87
C LYS A 212 -1.26 19.13 -17.23
N ASN A 213 -2.51 18.92 -17.67
CA ASN A 213 -3.01 19.42 -18.96
C ASN A 213 -3.40 20.91 -18.93
N ASN A 214 -3.73 21.46 -17.75
CA ASN A 214 -4.10 22.87 -17.59
C ASN A 214 -2.98 23.73 -16.98
N GLY A 215 -1.80 23.14 -16.73
CA GLY A 215 -0.60 23.88 -16.35
C GLY A 215 -0.05 24.62 -17.57
N PRO A 216 0.59 25.80 -17.41
CA PRO A 216 1.19 26.50 -18.54
C PRO A 216 2.14 25.53 -19.26
N GLU A 217 1.90 25.32 -20.56
CA GLU A 217 2.89 24.73 -21.45
C GLU A 217 4.19 25.50 -21.23
N LYS A 218 5.26 24.77 -20.89
CA LYS A 218 6.60 25.30 -21.04
C LYS A 218 7.02 25.13 -22.48
#